data_AF-A0A6A5R5X1-F1
#
_entry.id   AF-A0A6A5R5X1-F1
#
_cell.length_a   1.000
_cell.length_b   1.000
_cell.length_c   1.000
_cell.angle_alpha   90.00
_cell.angle_beta   90.00
_cell.angle_gamma   90.00
#
_symmetry.space_group_name_H-M   'P 1'
#
loop_
_entity.id
_entity.type
_entity.pdbx_description
1 polymer ?
#
loop_
_entity_poly.entity_id
_entity_poly.type
_entity_poly.pdbx_seq_one_letter_code
_entity_poly.pdbx_strand_id
1 'polypeptide(L)' 'LEEALAECDTFVSEDAIPWSKIAEKHGIVRSTLTRTWRGETRPHKEKVLAQQKLTLQQEEELVRYI' A
#
# COMPACT_ATOMS: atom_id res chain seq x y z
N LEU A 1 1.28 -8.18 -9.06
CA LEU A 1 0.85 -6.90 -8.45
C LEU A 1 1.98 -5.88 -8.51
N GLU A 2 3.18 -6.21 -8.03
CA GLU A 2 4.36 -5.33 -8.07
C GLU A 2 4.69 -4.84 -9.49
N GLU A 3 4.64 -5.71 -10.50
CA GLU A 3 4.89 -5.33 -11.90
C GLU A 3 3.85 -4.34 -12.45
N ALA A 4 2.58 -4.52 -12.09
CA ALA A 4 1.49 -3.61 -12.47
C ALA A 4 1.63 -2.24 -11.76
N LEU A 5 2.12 -2.22 -10.52
CA LEU A 5 2.41 -0.98 -9.78
C LEU A 5 3.62 -0.25 -10.38
N ALA A 6 4.69 -0.97 -10.72
CA ALA A 6 5.85 -0.41 -11.39
C ALA A 6 5.48 0.21 -12.75
N GLU A 7 4.56 -0.41 -13.50
CA GLU A 7 4.03 0.17 -14.74
C GLU A 7 3.21 1.45 -14.47
N CYS A 8 2.42 1.50 -13.40
CA CYS A 8 1.70 2.71 -12.99
C CYS A 8 2.66 3.85 -12.59
N ASP A 9 3.79 3.54 -11.96
CA ASP A 9 4.80 4.52 -11.54
C ASP A 9 5.56 5.16 -12.71
N THR A 10 5.43 4.64 -13.94
CA THR A 10 5.99 5.28 -15.14
C THR A 10 5.20 6.50 -15.60
N PHE A 11 3.98 6.69 -15.09
CA PHE A 11 3.12 7.81 -15.45
C PHE A 11 3.32 8.98 -14.50
N VAL A 12 3.30 10.19 -15.05
CA VAL A 12 3.57 11.44 -14.31
C VAL A 12 2.42 11.83 -13.37
N SER A 13 1.19 11.41 -13.69
CA SER A 13 0.00 11.74 -12.91
C SER A 13 -1.01 10.61 -12.92
N GLU A 14 -1.83 10.57 -11.88
CA GLU A 14 -2.87 9.55 -11.72
C GLU A 14 -3.91 9.55 -12.85
N ASP A 15 -4.29 10.73 -13.34
CA ASP A 15 -5.27 10.87 -14.41
C ASP A 15 -4.74 10.35 -15.76
N ALA A 16 -3.41 10.30 -15.91
CA ALA A 16 -2.77 9.74 -17.10
C ALA A 16 -2.67 8.21 -17.05
N ILE A 17 -2.89 7.58 -15.90
CA ILE A 17 -2.76 6.12 -15.74
C ILE A 17 -3.96 5.41 -16.39
N PRO A 18 -3.73 4.56 -17.41
CA PRO A 18 -4.81 3.79 -18.03
C PRO A 18 -5.14 2.55 -17.18
N TRP A 19 -5.76 2.78 -16.02
CA TRP A 19 -6.03 1.77 -14.99
C TRP A 19 -6.64 0.47 -15.52
N SER A 20 -7.66 0.56 -16.37
CA SER A 20 -8.33 -0.63 -16.93
C SER A 20 -7.41 -1.46 -17.82
N LYS A 21 -6.55 -0.82 -18.62
CA LYS A 21 -5.63 -1.52 -19.53
C LYS A 21 -4.52 -2.23 -18.75
N ILE A 22 -3.95 -1.58 -17.74
CA ILE A 22 -2.91 -2.17 -16.90
C ILE A 22 -3.50 -3.34 -16.10
N ALA A 23 -4.69 -3.14 -15.52
CA ALA A 23 -5.41 -4.18 -14.80
C ALA A 23 -5.68 -5.42 -15.67
N GLU A 24 -6.18 -5.23 -16.89
CA GLU A 24 -6.46 -6.32 -17.84
C GLU A 24 -5.17 -7.03 -18.30
N LYS A 25 -4.14 -6.27 -18.66
CA LYS A 25 -2.82 -6.79 -19.08
C LYS A 25 -2.21 -7.71 -18.02
N HIS A 26 -2.34 -7.34 -16.75
CA HIS A 26 -1.78 -8.10 -15.63
C HIS A 26 -2.77 -9.08 -14.98
N GLY A 27 -4.01 -9.16 -15.47
CA GLY A 27 -5.06 -10.05 -14.92
C GLY A 27 -5.51 -9.69 -13.50
N ILE A 28 -5.41 -8.42 -13.10
CA ILE A 28 -5.72 -7.92 -11.76
C ILE A 28 -7.02 -7.11 -11.81
N VAL A 29 -7.80 -7.12 -10.73
CA VAL A 29 -8.96 -6.24 -10.61
C VAL A 29 -8.51 -4.78 -10.51
N ARG A 30 -9.10 -3.89 -11.34
CA ARG A 30 -8.80 -2.45 -11.36
C ARG A 30 -8.84 -1.81 -9.97
N SER A 31 -9.86 -2.11 -9.17
CA SER A 31 -10.04 -1.53 -7.83
C SER A 31 -8.92 -1.93 -6.87
N THR A 32 -8.40 -3.16 -6.99
CA THR A 32 -7.23 -3.62 -6.25
C THR A 32 -6.02 -2.80 -6.66
N LEU A 33 -5.76 -2.66 -7.96
CA LEU A 33 -4.61 -1.91 -8.47
C LEU A 33 -4.62 -0.44 -7.99
N THR A 34 -5.74 0.27 -8.13
CA THR A 34 -5.86 1.67 -7.70
C THR A 34 -5.68 1.86 -6.19
N ARG A 35 -6.29 1.00 -5.37
CA ARG A 35 -6.18 1.12 -3.90
C ARG A 35 -4.79 0.80 -3.39
N THR A 36 -4.08 -0.10 -4.06
CA THR A 36 -2.70 -0.43 -3.69
C THR A 36 -1.75 0.69 -4.09
N TRP A 37 -1.92 1.26 -5.30
CA TRP A 37 -1.09 2.37 -5.79
C TRP A 37 -1.26 3.66 -4.96
N ARG A 38 -2.50 4.00 -4.58
CA ARG A 38 -2.77 5.13 -3.66
C ARG A 38 -2.24 4.90 -2.22
N GLY A 39 -1.70 3.73 -1.91
CA GLY A 39 -1.22 3.37 -0.58
C GLY A 39 -2.31 3.10 0.46
N GLU A 40 -3.58 3.00 0.05
CA GLU A 40 -4.69 2.64 0.96
C GLU A 40 -4.60 1.18 1.41
N THR A 41 -4.18 0.30 0.51
CA THR A 41 -3.96 -1.11 0.81
C THR A 41 -2.47 -1.37 0.87
N ARG A 42 -1.87 -1.19 2.05
CA ARG A 42 -0.48 -1.62 2.28
C ARG A 42 -0.40 -3.15 2.36
N PRO A 43 0.66 -3.76 1.81
CA PRO A 43 0.93 -5.18 2.01
C PRO A 43 0.97 -5.52 3.49
N HIS A 44 0.46 -6.69 3.87
CA HIS A 44 0.41 -7.12 5.27
C HIS A 44 1.79 -7.07 5.95
N LYS A 45 2.88 -7.36 5.21
CA LYS A 45 4.26 -7.25 5.71
C LYS A 45 4.64 -5.83 6.13
N GLU A 46 4.23 -4.81 5.37
CA GLU A 46 4.47 -3.41 5.73
C GLU A 46 3.59 -2.97 6.90
N LYS A 47 2.34 -3.45 6.98
CA LYS A 47 1.50 -3.22 8.16
C LYS A 47 2.11 -3.81 9.42
N VAL A 48 2.66 -5.03 9.35
CA VAL A 48 3.33 -5.68 10.47
C VAL A 48 4.58 -4.91 10.88
N LEU A 49 5.43 -4.46 9.94
CA LEU A 49 6.60 -3.64 10.26
C LEU A 49 6.22 -2.25 10.81
N ALA A 50 5.14 -1.64 10.31
CA ALA A 50 4.63 -0.37 10.80
C ALA A 50 3.96 -0.50 12.18
N GLN A 51 3.25 -1.61 12.45
CA GLN A 51 2.69 -1.92 13.77
C GLN A 51 3.78 -2.28 14.77
N GLN A 52 4.81 -3.02 14.36
CA GLN A 52 5.97 -3.32 15.21
C GLN A 52 6.80 -2.06 15.54
N LYS A 53 6.67 -1.00 14.74
CA LYS A 53 7.22 0.33 15.03
C LYS A 53 6.38 1.15 16.01
N LEU A 54 5.31 0.61 16.63
CA LEU A 54 4.82 1.18 17.89
C LEU A 54 5.92 0.99 18.94
N THR A 55 6.70 2.05 19.02
CA THR A 55 7.82 2.35 19.90
C THR A 55 7.60 1.85 21.33
N LEU A 56 8.63 1.21 21.90
CA LEU A 56 8.85 0.96 23.34
C LEU A 56 8.34 2.09 24.26
N GLN A 57 8.37 3.33 23.77
CA GLN A 57 7.90 4.54 24.44
C GLN A 57 6.38 4.56 24.76
N GLN A 58 5.54 3.86 23.98
CA GLN A 58 4.09 3.72 24.27
C GLN A 58 3.82 2.60 25.27
N GLU A 59 4.65 1.57 25.31
CA GLU A 59 4.55 0.50 26.32
C GLU A 59 4.90 1.02 27.73
N GLU A 60 5.94 1.84 27.86
CA GLU A 60 6.30 2.47 29.14
C GLU A 60 5.20 3.39 29.70
N GLU A 61 4.44 4.06 28.83
CA GLU A 61 3.32 4.88 29.27
C GLU A 61 2.15 4.06 29.79
N LEU A 62 1.87 2.89 29.18
CA LEU A 62 0.80 1.98 29.59
C LEU A 62 1.15 1.21 30.88
N VAL A 63 2.42 0.82 31.09
CA VAL A 63 2.87 0.14 32.32
C VAL A 63 2.80 1.05 33.55
N ARG A 64 2.93 2.37 33.37
CA ARG A 64 2.83 3.34 34.48
C ARG A 64 1.43 3.47 35.08
N TYR A 65 0.41 2.88 34.44
CA TYR A 65 -0.99 2.90 34.88
C TYR A 65 -1.53 1.52 35.31
N ILE A 66 -0.67 0.50 35.44
CA ILE A 66 -1.00 -0.81 36.06
C ILE A 66 -0.50 -0.82 37.51
#